data_AF-W9YXU0-F1
#
_entry.id   AF-W9YXU0-F1
#
_cell.length_a   1.000
_cell.length_b   1.000
_cell.length_c   1.000
_cell.angle_alpha   90.00
_cell.angle_beta   90.00
_cell.angle_gamma   90.00
#
_symmetry.space_group_name_H-M   'P 1'
#
loop_
_entity.id
_entity.type
_entity.pdbx_description
1 polymer ?
#
loop_
_entity_poly.entity_id
_entity_poly.type
_entity_poly.pdbx_seq_one_letter_code
_entity_poly.pdbx_strand_id
1 'polypeptide(L)'
;MSRSNQVYINQDNGEFVCRPCDRSFSTLNGALNHCQNAAVHSGEWCNRCERLFVSPAACAAHQATSHRHNICQHCDLDFCISDDLEDHEVNVHHRCTDCGLKFINDNNL
;
A
#
# COMPACT_ATOMS: atom_id res chain seq x y z
N MET A 1 13.23 -3.58 2.15
CA MET A 1 13.14 -2.15 1.75
C MET A 1 12.20 -1.46 2.73
N SER A 2 12.69 -0.40 3.38
CA SER A 2 12.18 0.05 4.69
C SER A 2 10.84 0.76 4.61
N ARG A 3 9.83 0.24 5.33
CA ARG A 3 8.46 0.76 5.50
C ARG A 3 8.38 2.06 6.32
N SER A 4 9.44 2.85 6.40
CA SER A 4 9.60 3.87 7.44
C SER A 4 8.75 5.14 7.24
N ASN A 5 8.13 5.31 6.07
CA ASN A 5 7.47 6.57 5.70
C ASN A 5 6.01 6.43 5.23
N GLN A 6 5.43 5.22 5.31
CA GLN A 6 4.03 4.98 4.95
C GLN A 6 3.17 4.94 6.21
N VAL A 7 1.99 5.57 6.16
CA VAL A 7 1.00 5.52 7.23
C VAL A 7 -0.29 4.93 6.71
N TYR A 8 -0.97 4.17 7.55
CA TYR A 8 -2.18 3.42 7.19
C TYR A 8 -3.39 3.95 7.93
N ILE A 9 -4.56 3.70 7.32
CA ILE A 9 -5.82 3.67 8.04
C ILE A 9 -5.82 2.35 8.81
N ASN A 10 -5.89 2.44 10.13
CA ASN A 10 -5.99 1.27 10.98
C ASN A 10 -7.44 1.07 11.43
N GLN A 11 -7.80 -0.16 11.77
CA GLN A 11 -9.05 -0.45 12.44
C GLN A 11 -8.80 -0.53 13.95
N ASP A 12 -9.37 0.40 14.71
CA ASP A 12 -9.25 0.50 16.16
C ASP A 12 -10.65 0.55 16.78
N ASN A 13 -10.98 -0.41 17.65
CA ASN A 13 -12.28 -0.50 18.35
C ASN A 13 -13.53 -0.43 17.43
N GLY A 14 -13.44 -0.95 16.22
CA GLY A 14 -14.55 -0.95 15.26
C GLY A 14 -14.68 0.34 14.44
N GLU A 15 -13.79 1.31 14.64
CA GLU A 15 -13.66 2.49 13.79
C GLU A 15 -12.40 2.42 12.94
N PHE A 16 -12.40 3.15 11.83
CA PHE A 16 -11.25 3.32 10.96
C PHE A 16 -10.55 4.64 11.30
N VAL A 17 -9.29 4.58 11.69
CA VAL A 17 -8.53 5.72 12.21
C VAL A 17 -7.46 6.14 11.22
N CYS A 18 -7.51 7.40 10.81
CA CYS A 18 -6.44 8.07 10.07
C CYS A 18 -5.30 8.40 11.05
N ARG A 19 -4.27 7.55 11.11
CA ARG A 19 -3.17 7.70 12.09
C ARG A 19 -2.39 9.03 12.00
N PRO A 20 -2.23 9.69 10.83
CA PRO A 20 -1.55 10.99 10.78
C PRO A 20 -2.28 12.14 11.50
N CYS A 21 -3.60 12.08 11.65
CA CYS A 21 -4.38 13.11 12.34
C CYS A 21 -5.30 12.58 13.45
N ASP A 22 -5.16 11.29 13.77
CA ASP A 22 -5.95 10.51 14.75
C ASP A 22 -7.48 10.65 14.60
N ARG A 23 -7.96 10.97 13.39
CA ARG A 23 -9.40 11.12 13.12
C ARG A 23 -10.03 9.76 12.87
N SER A 24 -11.12 9.45 13.58
CA SER A 24 -11.87 8.20 13.42
C SER A 24 -13.08 8.34 12.49
N PHE A 25 -13.42 7.23 11.83
CA PHE A 25 -14.50 7.10 10.87
C PHE A 25 -15.24 5.78 11.11
N SER A 26 -16.56 5.79 10.98
CA SER A 26 -17.37 4.57 11.08
C SER A 26 -17.20 3.60 9.91
N THR A 27 -16.58 4.03 8.80
CA THR A 27 -16.37 3.22 7.60
C THR A 27 -15.00 3.46 6.99
N LEU A 28 -14.44 2.41 6.37
CA LEU A 28 -13.16 2.48 5.66
C LEU A 28 -13.21 3.54 4.55
N ASN A 29 -14.29 3.56 3.78
CA ASN A 29 -14.47 4.51 2.68
C ASN A 29 -14.50 5.96 3.19
N GLY A 30 -15.07 6.20 4.38
CA GLY A 30 -15.04 7.52 5.02
C GLY A 30 -13.61 7.96 5.36
N ALA A 31 -12.81 7.05 5.93
CA ALA A 31 -11.41 7.31 6.23
C ALA A 31 -10.58 7.55 4.96
N LEU A 32 -10.76 6.72 3.91
CA LEU A 32 -10.08 6.88 2.62
C LEU A 32 -10.41 8.23 1.97
N ASN A 33 -11.70 8.58 1.91
CA ASN A 33 -12.13 9.86 1.36
C ASN A 33 -11.53 11.04 2.12
N HIS A 34 -11.44 10.94 3.44
CA HIS A 34 -10.77 11.95 4.25
C HIS A 34 -9.28 12.06 3.92
N CYS A 35 -8.54 10.95 3.90
CA CYS A 35 -7.11 10.94 3.58
C CYS A 35 -6.82 11.51 2.18
N GLN A 36 -7.70 11.26 1.22
CA GLN A 36 -7.55 11.73 -0.15
C GLN A 36 -7.88 13.22 -0.33
N ASN A 37 -8.92 13.74 0.34
CA ASN A 37 -9.49 15.05 0.04
C ASN A 37 -9.28 16.12 1.12
N ALA A 38 -8.88 15.73 2.34
CA ALA A 38 -8.71 16.70 3.41
C ALA A 38 -7.44 17.55 3.20
N ALA A 39 -7.58 18.86 3.37
CA ALA A 39 -6.46 19.80 3.21
C ALA A 39 -5.26 19.50 4.15
N VAL A 40 -5.52 18.89 5.31
CA VAL A 40 -4.48 18.45 6.25
C VAL A 40 -3.57 17.35 5.68
N HIS A 41 -4.04 16.59 4.69
CA HIS A 41 -3.29 15.53 3.99
C HIS A 41 -2.92 15.92 2.55
N SER A 42 -2.96 17.22 2.25
CA SER A 42 -2.62 17.71 0.91
C SER A 42 -1.18 17.34 0.54
N GLY A 43 -1.02 16.63 -0.58
CA GLY A 43 0.28 16.17 -1.06
C GLY A 43 0.81 14.91 -0.36
N GLU A 44 0.13 14.38 0.66
CA GLU A 44 0.53 13.16 1.38
C GLU A 44 -0.08 11.90 0.77
N TRP A 45 -1.12 12.04 -0.04
CA TRP A 45 -1.84 10.94 -0.68
C TRP A 45 -1.31 10.65 -2.09
N CYS A 46 -1.01 9.38 -2.38
CA CYS A 46 -0.69 8.93 -3.72
C CYS A 46 -1.92 8.27 -4.37
N ASN A 47 -2.48 8.91 -5.39
CA ASN A 47 -3.68 8.42 -6.10
C ASN A 47 -3.46 7.15 -6.93
N ARG A 48 -2.22 6.72 -7.14
CA ARG A 48 -1.92 5.52 -7.95
C ARG A 48 -1.90 4.24 -7.12
N CYS A 49 -1.46 4.34 -5.87
CA CYS A 49 -1.36 3.22 -4.94
C CYS A 49 -2.32 3.33 -3.75
N GLU A 50 -3.10 4.41 -3.68
CA GLU A 50 -4.03 4.72 -2.60
C GLU A 50 -3.37 4.71 -1.21
N ARG A 51 -2.12 5.18 -1.15
CA ARG A 51 -1.33 5.24 0.09
C ARG A 51 -1.21 6.64 0.63
N LEU A 52 -1.24 6.72 1.95
CA LEU A 52 -0.92 7.94 2.69
C LEU A 52 0.52 7.86 3.21
N PHE A 53 1.25 8.96 3.08
CA PHE A 53 2.63 9.09 3.54
C PHE A 53 2.72 10.01 4.75
N VAL A 54 3.79 9.86 5.53
CA VAL A 54 4.04 10.70 6.73
C VAL A 54 4.23 12.19 6.42
N SER A 55 4.49 12.53 5.15
CA SER A 55 4.69 13.91 4.70
C SER A 55 4.56 14.04 3.17
N PRO A 56 4.35 15.25 2.64
CA PRO A 56 4.35 15.50 1.20
C PRO A 56 5.69 15.17 0.54
N ALA A 57 6.81 15.40 1.25
CA ALA A 57 8.14 15.08 0.76
C ALA A 57 8.33 13.55 0.59
N ALA A 58 7.81 12.76 1.52
CA ALA A 58 7.83 11.31 1.42
C ALA A 58 6.96 10.80 0.26
N CYS A 59 5.77 11.39 0.07
CA CYS A 59 4.90 11.08 -1.07
C CYS A 59 5.58 11.44 -2.41
N ALA A 60 6.18 12.62 -2.50
CA ALA A 60 6.90 13.05 -3.70
C ALA A 60 8.10 12.14 -4.02
N ALA A 61 8.89 11.78 -3.01
CA ALA A 61 9.99 10.83 -3.17
C ALA A 61 9.49 9.46 -3.66
N HIS A 62 8.40 8.95 -3.07
CA HIS A 62 7.76 7.72 -3.51
C HIS A 62 7.32 7.78 -4.98
N GLN A 63 6.63 8.85 -5.39
CA GLN A 63 6.17 9.03 -6.77
C GLN A 63 7.33 9.11 -7.77
N ALA A 64 8.47 9.69 -7.36
CA ALA A 64 9.67 9.78 -8.17
C ALA A 64 10.37 8.43 -8.33
N THR A 65 10.43 7.62 -7.26
CA THR A 65 11.11 6.31 -7.29
C THR A 65 10.25 5.21 -7.88
N SER A 66 8.93 5.24 -7.65
CA SER A 66 7.99 4.24 -8.14
C SER A 66 7.02 4.82 -9.13
N HIS A 67 7.52 5.33 -10.26
CA HIS A 67 6.67 5.86 -11.32
C HIS A 67 5.64 4.81 -11.83
N ARG A 68 6.04 3.54 -11.88
CA ARG A 68 5.21 2.42 -12.36
C ARG A 68 4.31 1.81 -11.28
N HIS A 69 4.54 2.09 -9.99
CA HIS A 69 3.74 1.55 -8.88
C HIS A 69 3.56 0.03 -9.00
N ASN A 70 4.66 -0.73 -9.07
CA ASN A 70 4.57 -2.19 -9.15
C ASN A 70 4.21 -2.72 -7.76
N ILE A 71 2.93 -2.65 -7.42
CA ILE A 71 2.42 -3.00 -6.10
C ILE A 71 2.07 -4.48 -6.07
N CYS A 72 2.67 -5.21 -5.15
CA CYS A 72 2.23 -6.55 -4.82
C CYS A 72 0.84 -6.49 -4.17
N GLN A 73 -0.14 -7.08 -4.83
CA GLN A 73 -1.55 -7.09 -4.39
C GLN A 73 -1.80 -7.94 -3.14
N HIS A 74 -0.79 -8.66 -2.64
CA HIS A 74 -0.94 -9.55 -1.46
C HIS A 74 -0.39 -8.98 -0.17
N CYS A 75 0.60 -8.09 -0.26
CA CYS A 75 1.28 -7.54 0.92
C CYS A 75 1.53 -6.04 0.83
N ASP A 76 1.02 -5.42 -0.23
CA ASP A 76 1.16 -3.99 -0.52
C ASP A 76 2.62 -3.54 -0.45
N LEU A 77 3.55 -4.38 -0.92
CA LEU A 77 4.92 -3.94 -1.19
C LEU A 77 4.96 -3.25 -2.55
N ASP A 78 5.63 -2.11 -2.60
CA ASP A 78 5.85 -1.37 -3.84
C ASP A 78 7.28 -1.62 -4.33
N PHE A 79 7.41 -2.00 -5.60
CA PHE A 79 8.67 -2.24 -6.27
C PHE A 79 8.92 -1.20 -7.37
N CYS A 80 10.16 -0.73 -7.45
CA CYS A 80 10.55 0.29 -8.42
C CYS A 80 10.48 -0.22 -9.88
N ILE A 81 10.68 -1.53 -10.08
CA ILE A 81 10.62 -2.20 -11.38
C ILE A 81 9.78 -3.48 -11.30
N SER A 82 9.29 -3.93 -12.46
CA SER A 82 8.41 -5.11 -12.58
C SER A 82 9.12 -6.42 -12.26
N ASP A 83 10.41 -6.55 -12.63
CA ASP A 83 11.19 -7.76 -12.35
C ASP A 83 11.32 -8.02 -10.84
N ASP A 84 11.55 -6.98 -10.05
CA ASP A 84 11.61 -7.11 -8.59
C ASP A 84 10.26 -7.53 -8.00
N LEU A 85 9.14 -7.06 -8.57
CA LEU A 85 7.80 -7.51 -8.17
C LEU A 85 7.60 -8.98 -8.55
N GLU A 86 7.99 -9.39 -9.76
CA GLU A 86 7.85 -10.77 -10.21
C GLU A 86 8.67 -11.72 -9.32
N ASP A 87 9.94 -11.40 -9.07
CA ASP A 87 10.81 -12.18 -8.18
C ASP A 87 10.22 -12.27 -6.76
N HIS A 88 9.70 -11.15 -6.24
CA HIS A 88 8.97 -11.15 -4.95
C HIS A 88 7.74 -12.06 -4.99
N GLU A 89 6.92 -12.00 -6.04
CA GLU A 89 5.73 -12.83 -6.14
C GLU A 89 6.06 -14.32 -6.24
N VAL A 90 7.18 -14.68 -6.90
CA VAL A 90 7.65 -16.07 -6.98
C VAL A 90 8.22 -16.53 -5.65
N ASN A 91 9.13 -15.77 -5.04
CA ASN A 91 9.86 -16.19 -3.85
C ASN A 91 9.05 -16.08 -2.55
N VAL A 92 8.18 -15.08 -2.43
CA VAL A 92 7.42 -14.79 -1.20
C VAL A 92 5.98 -15.27 -1.29
N HIS A 93 5.36 -15.23 -2.48
CA HIS A 93 3.96 -15.64 -2.69
C HIS A 93 3.82 -16.92 -3.54
N HIS A 94 4.92 -17.60 -3.84
CA HIS A 94 4.95 -18.87 -4.57
C HIS A 94 4.13 -18.82 -5.86
N ARG A 95 4.28 -17.72 -6.62
CA ARG A 95 3.69 -17.58 -7.95
C ARG A 95 4.41 -18.49 -8.95
N CYS A 96 3.64 -19.30 -9.66
CA CYS A 96 4.06 -20.05 -10.84
C CYS A 96 4.31 -19.10 -12.02
N THR A 97 5.51 -19.13 -12.61
CA THR A 97 5.86 -18.31 -13.79
C THR A 97 5.24 -18.85 -15.08
N ASP A 98 5.07 -20.16 -15.21
CA ASP A 98 4.48 -20.79 -16.41
C ASP A 98 2.96 -20.58 -16.51
N CYS A 99 2.28 -20.56 -15.37
CA CYS A 99 0.83 -20.59 -15.29
C CYS A 99 0.23 -19.33 -14.64
N GLY A 100 1.05 -18.47 -14.04
CA GLY A 100 0.64 -17.23 -13.36
C GLY A 100 -0.12 -17.45 -12.05
N LEU A 101 -0.43 -18.69 -11.69
CA LEU A 101 -1.18 -19.09 -10.50
C LEU A 101 -0.30 -19.07 -9.26
N LYS A 102 -0.86 -18.72 -8.11
CA LYS A 102 -0.15 -18.62 -6.83
C LYS A 102 -0.54 -19.79 -5.94
N PHE A 103 0.46 -20.42 -5.31
CA PHE A 103 0.24 -21.52 -4.38
C PHE A 103 0.30 -21.00 -2.94
N ILE A 104 -0.86 -20.91 -2.30
CA ILE A 104 -0.98 -20.60 -0.87
C ILE A 104 -1.02 -21.97 -0.17
N ASN A 105 0.11 -22.50 0.31
CA ASN A 105 0.19 -23.86 0.87
C ASN A 105 -0.65 -24.00 2.17
N ASP A 106 -1.32 -25.13 2.46
CA ASP A 106 -0.71 -26.43 2.78
C ASP A 106 -1.50 -27.71 2.35
N ASN A 107 -2.44 -27.69 1.39
CA ASN A 107 -3.19 -28.92 1.04
C ASN A 107 -3.59 -29.08 -0.44
N ASN A 108 -2.62 -29.25 -1.34
CA ASN A 108 -2.68 -30.29 -2.39
C ASN A 108 -1.44 -30.21 -3.29
N LEU A 109 -0.42 -30.99 -2.92
CA LEU A 109 0.46 -31.56 -3.94
C LEU A 109 -0.33 -32.54 -4.81
#